data_AF-A0AAE5P7Z4-F1
#
_entry.id   AF-A0AAE5P7Z4-F1
#
_cell.length_a   1.000
_cell.length_b   1.000
_cell.length_c   1.000
_cell.angle_alpha   90.00
_cell.angle_beta   90.00
_cell.angle_gamma   90.00
#
_symmetry.space_group_name_H-M   'P 1'
#
loop_
_entity.id
_entity.type
_entity.pdbx_description
1 polymer ?
#
loop_
_entity_poly.entity_id
_entity_poly.type
_entity_poly.pdbx_seq_one_letter_code
_entity_poly.pdbx_strand_id
1 'polypeptide(L)'
;MNSKKSVQVGDIFATPLPMNKYGAVKVMDIIDRSYLLGITSYIDEQNPTIESKGIHQILITESIVDGLEKPLFEWVEGKLPKELSFIGNIPLTTDEIGVESNIYAGKWSKECGIDVYYKWREETDPQGFKLEMQKKIEEADAYARRNVISKPKKMMDDQVFWGIISLLDWSKEDEEAIVEAAIKELSIFTAWKIRHFEETLSYKLFLLDTEEHAKEIGEYCFSEQNQAFSPDLFLYARCAVVARGQEVFEGILSNPSKMLKDTEFEILLSLSSKAYYLKKGKEFEYESGCSYETFSNKEGWSNTL
;
A
#
# COMPACT_ATOMS: atom_id res chain seq x y z
N MET A 1 13.24 28.13 -32.15
CA MET A 1 13.66 28.30 -30.74
C MET A 1 12.40 28.25 -29.89
N ASN A 2 12.00 27.07 -29.41
CA ASN A 2 10.87 26.95 -28.48
C ASN A 2 11.41 27.17 -27.07
N SER A 3 11.33 28.39 -26.55
CA SER A 3 11.47 28.59 -25.11
C SER A 3 10.35 27.77 -24.44
N LYS A 4 10.70 26.76 -23.64
CA LYS A 4 9.72 26.08 -22.78
C LYS A 4 9.09 27.14 -21.90
N LYS A 5 7.81 27.45 -22.13
CA LYS A 5 7.06 28.35 -21.26
C LYS A 5 7.12 27.77 -19.84
N SER A 6 7.60 28.55 -18.88
CA SER A 6 7.52 28.20 -17.47
C SER A 6 6.05 28.26 -17.05
N VAL A 7 5.58 27.24 -16.33
CA VAL A 7 4.23 27.23 -15.75
C VAL A 7 4.09 28.40 -14.78
N GLN A 8 2.96 29.10 -14.85
CA GLN A 8 2.64 30.24 -13.99
C GLN A 8 1.31 30.04 -13.26
N VAL A 9 1.16 30.66 -12.09
CA VAL A 9 -0.13 30.75 -11.41
C VAL A 9 -1.15 31.40 -12.35
N GLY A 10 -2.37 30.84 -12.36
CA GLY A 10 -3.45 31.19 -13.27
C GLY A 10 -3.38 30.53 -14.65
N ASP A 11 -2.28 29.84 -15.00
CA ASP A 11 -2.24 29.09 -16.27
C ASP A 11 -3.32 28.01 -16.27
N ILE A 12 -4.01 27.87 -17.40
CA ILE A 12 -5.01 26.84 -17.64
C ILE A 12 -4.52 25.92 -18.73
N PHE A 13 -4.62 24.62 -18.45
CA PHE A 13 -4.27 23.57 -19.38
C PHE A 13 -5.49 22.70 -19.67
N ALA A 14 -5.76 22.50 -20.97
CA ALA A 14 -6.66 21.46 -21.43
C ALA A 14 -6.01 20.09 -21.21
N THR A 15 -6.77 19.15 -20.67
CA THR A 15 -6.34 17.77 -20.44
C THR A 15 -7.21 16.80 -21.22
N PRO A 16 -6.64 15.87 -22.00
CA PRO A 16 -7.42 14.85 -22.69
C PRO A 16 -7.94 13.82 -21.69
N LEU A 17 -9.21 13.43 -21.85
CA LEU A 17 -9.92 12.48 -21.00
C LEU A 17 -10.40 11.28 -21.83
N PRO A 18 -10.81 10.18 -21.18
CA PRO A 18 -11.41 9.05 -21.89
C PRO A 18 -12.65 9.44 -22.69
N MET A 19 -13.10 8.55 -23.58
CA MET A 19 -14.27 8.77 -24.45
C MET A 19 -14.18 10.04 -25.31
N ASN A 20 -12.98 10.40 -25.75
CA ASN A 20 -12.70 11.61 -26.53
C ASN A 20 -13.21 12.90 -25.88
N LYS A 21 -13.26 12.94 -24.55
CA LYS A 21 -13.59 14.15 -23.79
C LYS A 21 -12.33 14.96 -23.49
N TYR A 22 -12.52 16.22 -23.15
CA TYR A 22 -11.52 17.12 -22.63
C TYR A 22 -12.00 17.74 -21.32
N GLY A 23 -11.09 17.89 -20.37
CA GLY A 23 -11.25 18.72 -19.20
C GLY A 23 -10.27 19.89 -19.22
N ALA A 24 -10.26 20.66 -18.14
CA ALA A 24 -9.21 21.65 -17.90
C ALA A 24 -8.82 21.73 -16.42
N VAL A 25 -7.57 22.09 -16.18
CA VAL A 25 -7.02 22.35 -14.85
C VAL A 25 -6.41 23.75 -14.82
N LYS A 26 -6.59 24.46 -13.70
CA LYS A 26 -6.04 25.79 -13.44
C LYS A 26 -4.93 25.69 -12.39
N VAL A 27 -3.79 26.31 -12.63
CA VAL A 27 -2.69 26.35 -11.65
C VAL A 27 -2.99 27.39 -10.60
N MET A 28 -3.20 26.95 -9.36
CA MET A 28 -3.60 27.78 -8.22
C MET A 28 -2.39 28.25 -7.41
N ASP A 29 -1.39 27.40 -7.26
CA ASP A 29 -0.16 27.74 -6.53
C ASP A 29 1.02 26.89 -7.04
N ILE A 30 2.24 27.36 -6.77
CA ILE A 30 3.49 26.72 -7.16
C ILE A 30 4.50 26.80 -6.01
N ILE A 31 4.92 25.63 -5.51
CA ILE A 31 5.98 25.51 -4.50
C ILE A 31 7.06 24.60 -5.08
N ASP A 32 8.23 25.16 -5.40
CA ASP A 32 9.34 24.46 -6.06
C ASP A 32 8.94 23.72 -7.36
N ARG A 33 8.67 22.42 -7.27
CA ARG A 33 8.23 21.55 -8.38
C ARG A 33 6.87 20.89 -8.12
N SER A 34 6.14 21.41 -7.15
CA SER A 34 4.79 21.03 -6.79
C SER A 34 3.83 22.12 -7.24
N TYR A 35 2.68 21.70 -7.74
CA TYR A 35 1.66 22.59 -8.30
C TYR A 35 0.33 22.25 -7.68
N LEU A 36 -0.36 23.24 -7.14
CA LEU A 36 -1.74 23.10 -6.72
C LEU A 36 -2.63 23.33 -7.94
N LEU A 37 -3.40 22.31 -8.33
CA LEU A 37 -4.32 22.37 -9.46
C LEU A 37 -5.75 22.51 -8.95
N GLY A 38 -6.48 23.48 -9.50
CA GLY A 38 -7.92 23.53 -9.42
C GLY A 38 -8.51 22.76 -10.59
N ILE A 39 -9.27 21.71 -10.30
CA ILE A 39 -9.92 20.90 -11.32
C ILE A 39 -11.16 21.67 -11.77
N THR A 40 -11.26 22.01 -13.05
CA THR A 40 -12.43 22.78 -13.52
C THR A 40 -13.63 21.88 -13.79
N SER A 41 -14.83 22.45 -13.85
CA SER A 41 -16.06 21.73 -14.19
C SER A 41 -16.24 21.53 -15.71
N TYR A 42 -15.27 21.93 -16.53
CA TYR A 42 -15.35 21.75 -17.98
C TYR A 42 -15.26 20.28 -18.36
N ILE A 43 -16.25 19.80 -19.12
CA ILE A 43 -16.18 18.53 -19.83
C ILE A 43 -16.95 18.60 -21.14
N ASP A 44 -16.26 18.32 -22.25
CA ASP A 44 -16.87 18.28 -23.58
C ASP A 44 -16.02 17.43 -24.55
N GLU A 45 -16.52 17.12 -25.74
CA GLU A 45 -15.75 16.56 -26.86
C GLU A 45 -14.85 17.60 -27.53
N GLN A 46 -15.18 18.89 -27.37
CA GLN A 46 -14.39 19.98 -27.90
C GLN A 46 -13.25 20.33 -26.94
N ASN A 47 -12.10 20.70 -27.50
CA ASN A 47 -11.00 21.21 -26.71
C ASN A 47 -11.41 22.57 -26.09
N PRO A 48 -11.26 22.77 -24.77
CA PRO A 48 -11.68 24.01 -24.14
C PRO A 48 -10.91 25.21 -24.69
N THR A 49 -11.58 26.35 -24.71
CA THR A 49 -10.97 27.65 -24.97
C THR A 49 -11.03 28.49 -23.71
N ILE A 50 -10.33 29.64 -23.71
CA ILE A 50 -10.37 30.58 -22.59
C ILE A 50 -11.79 31.14 -22.34
N GLU A 51 -12.69 31.06 -23.32
CA GLU A 51 -14.08 31.53 -23.21
C GLU A 51 -15.04 30.41 -22.76
N SER A 52 -14.57 29.18 -22.59
CA SER A 52 -15.39 28.06 -22.16
C SER A 52 -15.94 28.30 -20.76
N LYS A 53 -17.27 28.21 -20.57
CA LYS A 53 -17.88 28.51 -19.26
C LYS A 53 -17.35 27.63 -18.14
N GLY A 54 -17.23 26.32 -18.38
CA GLY A 54 -16.80 25.36 -17.35
C GLY A 54 -15.37 25.55 -16.85
N ILE A 55 -14.50 26.25 -17.59
CA ILE A 55 -13.11 26.46 -17.14
C ILE A 55 -13.00 27.53 -16.05
N HIS A 56 -14.06 28.33 -15.86
CA HIS A 56 -14.13 29.40 -14.86
C HIS A 56 -14.71 28.93 -13.52
N GLN A 57 -15.10 27.66 -13.43
CA GLN A 57 -15.70 27.08 -12.23
C GLN A 57 -14.88 25.87 -11.81
N ILE A 58 -14.51 25.81 -10.53
CA ILE A 58 -13.87 24.63 -9.96
C ILE A 58 -14.94 23.54 -9.74
N LEU A 59 -14.59 22.31 -10.08
CA LEU A 59 -15.40 21.13 -9.88
C LEU A 59 -15.73 20.99 -8.40
N ILE A 60 -17.01 20.86 -8.07
CA ILE A 60 -17.46 20.56 -6.72
C ILE A 60 -17.59 19.03 -6.58
N THR A 61 -16.92 18.46 -5.58
CA THR A 61 -16.99 17.02 -5.25
C THR A 61 -17.29 16.85 -3.77
N GLU A 62 -17.85 15.70 -3.40
CA GLU A 62 -18.02 15.34 -2.00
C GLU A 62 -16.65 14.97 -1.40
N SER A 63 -16.30 15.62 -0.28
CA SER A 63 -15.08 15.33 0.47
C SER A 63 -15.20 14.00 1.20
N ILE A 64 -14.25 13.10 1.00
CA ILE A 64 -14.21 11.79 1.68
C ILE A 64 -14.01 11.94 3.20
N VAL A 65 -13.43 13.05 3.65
CA VAL A 65 -13.09 13.29 5.06
C VAL A 65 -14.33 13.66 5.89
N ASP A 66 -15.23 14.47 5.32
CA ASP A 66 -16.35 15.06 6.07
C ASP A 66 -17.70 15.03 5.34
N GLY A 67 -17.77 14.45 4.14
CA GLY A 67 -19.01 14.32 3.36
C GLY A 67 -19.56 15.64 2.81
N LEU A 68 -18.77 16.72 2.85
CA LEU A 68 -19.22 18.04 2.39
C LEU A 68 -18.85 18.26 0.93
N GLU A 69 -19.76 18.85 0.17
CA GLU A 69 -19.49 19.34 -1.18
C GLU A 69 -18.53 20.52 -1.16
N LYS A 70 -17.34 20.35 -1.74
CA LYS A 70 -16.27 21.36 -1.77
C LYS A 70 -15.63 21.44 -3.15
N PRO A 71 -15.06 22.60 -3.53
CA PRO A 71 -14.27 22.69 -4.74
C PRO A 71 -13.01 21.80 -4.64
N LEU A 72 -12.70 21.09 -5.72
CA LEU A 72 -11.60 20.14 -5.77
C LEU A 72 -10.29 20.81 -6.18
N PHE A 73 -9.31 20.72 -5.28
CA PHE A 73 -7.95 21.18 -5.49
C PHE A 73 -6.97 20.06 -5.13
N GLU A 74 -5.95 19.83 -5.97
CA GLU A 74 -5.02 18.72 -5.79
C GLU A 74 -3.58 19.14 -6.01
N TRP A 75 -2.68 18.68 -5.14
CA TRP A 75 -1.25 18.81 -5.32
C TRP A 75 -0.71 17.74 -6.25
N VAL A 76 0.05 18.18 -7.25
CA VAL A 76 0.81 17.29 -8.15
C VAL A 76 2.27 17.69 -8.20
N GLU A 77 3.13 16.71 -8.48
CA GLU A 77 4.58 16.91 -8.55
C GLU A 77 5.18 16.64 -9.92
N GLY A 78 6.21 17.42 -10.26
CA GLY A 78 7.12 17.10 -11.35
C GLY A 78 7.04 18.08 -12.52
N LYS A 79 6.93 17.56 -13.73
CA LYS A 79 6.99 18.35 -14.97
C LYS A 79 5.62 18.36 -15.62
N LEU A 80 5.23 19.51 -16.18
CA LEU A 80 4.06 19.63 -17.05
C LEU A 80 4.05 18.49 -18.09
N PRO A 81 2.99 17.67 -18.13
CA PRO A 81 2.83 16.62 -19.14
C PRO A 81 2.82 17.20 -20.55
N LYS A 82 3.31 16.43 -21.52
CA LYS A 82 3.35 16.88 -22.93
C LYS A 82 1.97 16.80 -23.60
N GLU A 83 1.09 16.01 -23.01
CA GLU A 83 -0.28 15.77 -23.44
C GLU A 83 -1.20 16.95 -23.12
N LEU A 84 -0.84 17.77 -22.12
CA LEU A 84 -1.58 18.96 -21.74
C LEU A 84 -1.32 20.09 -22.72
N SER A 85 -2.39 20.80 -23.08
CA SER A 85 -2.31 21.95 -23.99
C SER A 85 -2.61 23.23 -23.23
N PHE A 86 -1.69 24.20 -23.28
CA PHE A 86 -1.94 25.52 -22.69
C PHE A 86 -3.04 26.25 -23.47
N ILE A 87 -4.09 26.69 -22.77
CA ILE A 87 -5.24 27.38 -23.40
C ILE A 87 -5.36 28.86 -23.02
N GLY A 88 -4.71 29.29 -21.94
CA GLY A 88 -4.67 30.69 -21.53
C GLY A 88 -4.31 30.85 -20.05
N ASN A 89 -4.23 32.09 -19.60
CA ASN A 89 -3.96 32.42 -18.20
C ASN A 89 -5.13 33.27 -17.67
N ILE A 90 -5.78 32.81 -16.61
CA ILE A 90 -6.83 33.53 -15.91
C ILE A 90 -6.31 33.84 -14.51
N PRO A 91 -6.16 35.14 -14.15
CA PRO A 91 -5.76 35.53 -12.80
C PRO A 91 -6.67 34.92 -11.73
N LEU A 92 -6.10 34.63 -10.57
CA LEU A 92 -6.89 34.18 -9.43
C LEU A 92 -7.84 35.29 -8.97
N THR A 93 -9.06 34.91 -8.65
CA THR A 93 -10.02 35.76 -7.95
C THR A 93 -9.62 35.91 -6.48
N THR A 94 -10.20 36.88 -5.78
CA THR A 94 -9.94 37.11 -4.35
C THR A 94 -10.20 35.87 -3.49
N ASP A 95 -11.21 35.08 -3.85
CA ASP A 95 -11.61 33.88 -3.10
C ASP A 95 -10.70 32.66 -3.41
N GLU A 96 -9.98 32.70 -4.53
CA GLU A 96 -9.03 31.66 -4.94
C GLU A 96 -7.62 31.88 -4.39
N ILE A 97 -7.28 33.12 -4.00
CA ILE A 97 -5.95 33.45 -3.47
C ILE A 97 -5.79 32.83 -2.08
N GLY A 98 -4.74 32.01 -1.92
CA GLY A 98 -4.41 31.38 -0.64
C GLY A 98 -5.28 30.16 -0.31
N VAL A 99 -5.98 29.59 -1.30
CA VAL A 99 -6.64 28.29 -1.15
C VAL A 99 -5.60 27.22 -0.80
N GLU A 100 -5.93 26.41 0.21
CA GLU A 100 -5.12 25.27 0.64
C GLU A 100 -5.81 23.96 0.29
N SER A 101 -5.01 22.92 0.04
CA SER A 101 -5.49 21.55 -0.11
C SER A 101 -4.53 20.58 0.57
N ASN A 102 -5.09 19.54 1.17
CA ASN A 102 -4.39 18.40 1.73
C ASN A 102 -4.42 17.17 0.80
N ILE A 103 -4.96 17.30 -0.41
CA ILE A 103 -5.07 16.20 -1.38
C ILE A 103 -3.80 16.15 -2.23
N TYR A 104 -3.13 15.01 -2.25
CA TYR A 104 -1.97 14.74 -3.09
C TYR A 104 -2.30 13.69 -4.15
N ALA A 105 -2.23 14.08 -5.43
CA ALA A 105 -2.56 13.25 -6.58
C ALA A 105 -1.32 12.67 -7.28
N GLY A 106 -0.16 12.71 -6.63
CA GLY A 106 1.07 12.10 -7.14
C GLY A 106 1.77 12.94 -8.20
N LYS A 107 2.31 12.28 -9.24
CA LYS A 107 3.02 12.96 -10.32
C LYS A 107 2.04 13.68 -11.24
N TRP A 108 2.38 14.89 -11.67
CA TRP A 108 1.61 15.61 -12.69
C TRP A 108 1.59 14.78 -13.97
N SER A 109 0.40 14.25 -14.30
CA SER A 109 0.16 13.36 -15.42
C SER A 109 -0.98 13.90 -16.30
N LYS A 110 -1.22 13.26 -17.44
CA LYS A 110 -2.38 13.56 -18.31
C LYS A 110 -3.73 13.28 -17.64
N GLU A 111 -3.75 12.60 -16.50
CA GLU A 111 -4.96 12.22 -15.78
C GLU A 111 -5.34 13.25 -14.69
N CYS A 112 -4.59 14.35 -14.57
CA CYS A 112 -4.80 15.39 -13.55
C CYS A 112 -6.16 16.11 -13.55
N GLY A 113 -7.09 15.75 -14.43
CA GLY A 113 -8.47 16.23 -14.39
C GLY A 113 -9.47 15.09 -14.60
N ILE A 114 -9.12 13.86 -14.22
CA ILE A 114 -9.98 12.70 -14.43
C ILE A 114 -11.27 12.78 -13.59
N ASP A 115 -11.28 13.53 -12.49
CA ASP A 115 -12.43 13.67 -11.60
C ASP A 115 -13.63 14.32 -12.27
N VAL A 116 -13.42 15.28 -13.19
CA VAL A 116 -14.54 15.84 -13.96
C VAL A 116 -15.14 14.80 -14.91
N TYR A 117 -14.32 13.88 -15.43
CA TYR A 117 -14.80 12.74 -16.21
C TYR A 117 -15.57 11.76 -15.33
N TYR A 118 -15.10 11.44 -14.13
CA TYR A 118 -15.81 10.55 -13.21
C TYR A 118 -17.15 11.12 -12.78
N LYS A 119 -17.20 12.39 -12.37
CA LYS A 119 -18.47 13.07 -12.04
C LYS A 119 -19.44 13.07 -13.23
N TRP A 120 -18.96 13.37 -14.43
CA TRP A 120 -19.78 13.30 -15.64
C TRP A 120 -20.29 11.88 -15.93
N ARG A 121 -19.46 10.84 -15.73
CA ARG A 121 -19.87 9.44 -15.91
C ARG A 121 -20.92 9.03 -14.89
N GLU A 122 -20.80 9.43 -13.64
CA GLU A 122 -21.80 9.20 -12.60
C GLU A 122 -23.14 9.84 -12.95
N GLU A 123 -23.13 11.06 -13.48
CA GLU A 123 -24.35 11.79 -13.86
C GLU A 123 -25.00 11.25 -15.14
N THR A 124 -24.21 10.80 -16.12
CA THR A 124 -24.72 10.44 -17.45
C THR A 124 -24.93 8.95 -17.68
N ASP A 125 -24.15 8.10 -17.03
CA ASP A 125 -24.21 6.64 -17.15
C ASP A 125 -23.73 5.95 -15.85
N PRO A 126 -24.47 6.10 -14.73
CA PRO A 126 -24.02 5.59 -13.43
C PRO A 126 -23.85 4.06 -13.41
N GLN A 127 -24.65 3.31 -14.18
CA GLN A 127 -24.52 1.85 -14.26
C GLN A 127 -23.27 1.43 -15.04
N GLY A 128 -23.03 2.05 -16.21
CA GLY A 128 -21.81 1.77 -16.97
C GLY A 128 -20.55 2.24 -16.23
N PHE A 129 -20.63 3.36 -15.51
CA PHE A 129 -19.54 3.83 -14.65
C PHE A 129 -19.22 2.85 -13.52
N LYS A 130 -20.25 2.36 -12.81
CA LYS A 130 -20.07 1.35 -11.76
C LYS A 130 -19.38 0.09 -12.30
N LEU A 131 -19.78 -0.39 -13.47
CA LEU A 131 -19.17 -1.54 -14.12
C LEU A 131 -17.71 -1.27 -14.54
N GLU A 132 -17.43 -0.07 -15.06
CA GLU A 132 -16.07 0.37 -15.40
C GLU A 132 -15.17 0.37 -14.16
N MET A 133 -15.63 0.96 -13.05
CA MET A 133 -14.87 1.01 -11.80
C MET A 133 -14.64 -0.36 -11.21
N GLN A 134 -15.68 -1.22 -11.19
CA GLN A 134 -15.55 -2.60 -10.75
C GLN A 134 -14.47 -3.34 -11.56
N LYS A 135 -14.50 -3.21 -12.88
CA LYS A 135 -13.50 -3.83 -13.75
C LYS A 135 -12.09 -3.31 -13.47
N LYS A 136 -11.91 -2.00 -13.26
CA LYS A 136 -10.60 -1.43 -12.90
C LYS A 136 -10.08 -1.98 -11.57
N ILE A 137 -10.96 -2.10 -10.56
CA ILE A 137 -10.62 -2.71 -9.27
C ILE A 137 -10.21 -4.16 -9.47
N GLU A 138 -11.01 -4.96 -10.20
CA GLU A 138 -10.71 -6.36 -10.47
C GLU A 138 -9.38 -6.54 -11.23
N GLU A 139 -9.06 -5.65 -12.17
CA GLU A 139 -7.78 -5.63 -12.89
C GLU A 139 -6.62 -5.27 -11.98
N ALA A 140 -6.78 -4.26 -11.12
CA ALA A 140 -5.77 -3.89 -10.12
C ALA A 140 -5.52 -5.02 -9.12
N ASP A 141 -6.58 -5.67 -8.64
CA ASP A 141 -6.50 -6.84 -7.76
C ASP A 141 -5.85 -8.03 -8.47
N ALA A 142 -6.21 -8.27 -9.74
CA ALA A 142 -5.59 -9.34 -10.52
C ALA A 142 -4.10 -9.06 -10.77
N TYR A 143 -3.72 -7.80 -11.01
CA TYR A 143 -2.34 -7.38 -11.11
C TYR A 143 -1.61 -7.59 -9.78
N ALA A 144 -2.19 -7.15 -8.66
CA ALA A 144 -1.63 -7.39 -7.32
C ALA A 144 -1.43 -8.90 -7.09
N ARG A 145 -2.46 -9.71 -7.29
CA ARG A 145 -2.40 -11.18 -7.14
C ARG A 145 -1.33 -11.84 -8.01
N ARG A 146 -1.13 -11.39 -9.26
CA ARG A 146 -0.12 -11.96 -10.16
C ARG A 146 1.31 -11.54 -9.80
N ASN A 147 1.47 -10.41 -9.13
CA ASN A 147 2.77 -9.85 -8.78
C ASN A 147 3.15 -10.10 -7.31
N VAL A 148 2.22 -10.58 -6.48
CA VAL A 148 2.55 -11.20 -5.19
C VAL A 148 3.32 -12.48 -5.49
N ILE A 149 4.62 -12.42 -5.24
CA ILE A 149 5.47 -13.60 -5.26
C ILE A 149 4.90 -14.54 -4.18
N SER A 150 4.70 -15.81 -4.51
CA SER A 150 4.20 -16.84 -3.58
C SER A 150 5.30 -17.83 -3.17
N LYS A 151 6.55 -17.48 -3.43
CA LYS A 151 7.75 -18.29 -3.17
C LYS A 151 8.83 -17.40 -2.60
N PRO A 152 9.59 -17.85 -1.59
CA PRO A 152 10.64 -17.03 -1.03
C PRO A 152 11.67 -16.67 -2.11
N LYS A 153 12.21 -15.45 -2.05
CA LYS A 153 13.24 -14.98 -3.00
C LYS A 153 14.54 -15.74 -2.76
N LYS A 154 15.45 -15.16 -1.96
CA LYS A 154 16.69 -15.83 -1.56
C LYS A 154 16.70 -15.94 -0.04
N MET A 155 16.63 -17.17 0.43
CA MET A 155 16.61 -17.48 1.86
C MET A 155 18.01 -17.50 2.47
N MET A 156 18.05 -17.30 3.78
CA MET A 156 19.21 -17.62 4.61
C MET A 156 19.35 -19.13 4.69
N ASP A 157 20.57 -19.60 4.89
CA ASP A 157 20.84 -21.01 5.18
C ASP A 157 20.16 -21.40 6.50
N ASP A 158 19.53 -22.57 6.55
CA ASP A 158 18.71 -23.01 7.69
C ASP A 158 19.55 -23.11 8.98
N GLN A 159 20.80 -23.58 8.91
CA GLN A 159 21.65 -23.67 10.09
C GLN A 159 21.97 -22.29 10.66
N VAL A 160 22.18 -21.30 9.79
CA VAL A 160 22.43 -19.90 10.20
C VAL A 160 21.16 -19.27 10.77
N PHE A 161 20.00 -19.48 10.13
CA PHE A 161 18.71 -18.97 10.59
C PHE A 161 18.39 -19.48 11.99
N TRP A 162 18.44 -20.80 12.20
CA TRP A 162 18.18 -21.40 13.50
C TRP A 162 19.25 -21.05 14.54
N GLY A 163 20.49 -20.83 14.11
CA GLY A 163 21.54 -20.28 14.98
C GLY A 163 21.16 -18.92 15.57
N ILE A 164 20.57 -18.02 14.76
CA ILE A 164 20.09 -16.71 15.25
C ILE A 164 18.88 -16.88 16.18
N ILE A 165 17.91 -17.73 15.81
CA ILE A 165 16.74 -18.02 16.66
C ILE A 165 17.15 -18.64 18.01
N SER A 166 18.23 -19.43 18.05
CA SER A 166 18.72 -20.03 19.29
C SER A 166 19.28 -19.01 20.30
N LEU A 167 19.50 -17.76 19.88
CA LEU A 167 19.95 -16.67 20.77
C LEU A 167 18.80 -16.03 21.56
N LEU A 168 17.54 -16.42 21.34
CA LEU A 168 16.42 -15.94 22.13
C LEU A 168 16.57 -16.39 23.59
N ASP A 169 16.72 -15.43 24.51
CA ASP A 169 16.99 -15.70 25.92
C ASP A 169 15.69 -15.84 26.73
N TRP A 170 15.13 -17.05 26.71
CA TRP A 170 13.92 -17.40 27.46
C TRP A 170 14.06 -17.35 29.00
N SER A 171 15.24 -17.00 29.54
CA SER A 171 15.38 -16.69 30.97
C SER A 171 14.89 -15.27 31.32
N LYS A 172 14.62 -14.43 30.32
CA LYS A 172 14.04 -13.09 30.48
C LYS A 172 12.51 -13.16 30.49
N GLU A 173 11.89 -12.22 31.21
CA GLU A 173 10.44 -12.06 31.25
C GLU A 173 9.92 -11.10 30.17
N ASP A 174 10.71 -10.09 29.82
CA ASP A 174 10.36 -9.06 28.85
C ASP A 174 10.75 -9.48 27.43
N GLU A 175 9.82 -9.41 26.49
CA GLU A 175 10.01 -9.87 25.11
C GLU A 175 11.15 -9.13 24.40
N GLU A 176 11.31 -7.83 24.62
CA GLU A 176 12.41 -7.04 24.05
C GLU A 176 13.77 -7.56 24.53
N ALA A 177 13.87 -7.90 25.83
CA ALA A 177 15.06 -8.51 26.40
C ALA A 177 15.32 -9.94 25.87
N ILE A 178 14.27 -10.72 25.57
CA ILE A 178 14.41 -12.07 24.98
C ILE A 178 15.08 -11.98 23.59
N VAL A 179 14.67 -11.02 22.76
CA VAL A 179 15.13 -10.90 21.36
C VAL A 179 16.44 -10.13 21.18
N GLU A 180 16.90 -9.41 22.21
CA GLU A 180 17.99 -8.45 22.11
C GLU A 180 19.28 -9.06 21.53
N ALA A 181 19.66 -10.25 21.97
CA ALA A 181 20.86 -10.94 21.50
C ALA A 181 20.76 -11.34 20.01
N ALA A 182 19.60 -11.84 19.59
CA ALA A 182 19.33 -12.20 18.20
C ALA A 182 19.37 -10.96 17.29
N ILE A 183 18.80 -9.82 17.72
CA ILE A 183 18.85 -8.55 16.97
C ILE A 183 20.29 -8.08 16.80
N LYS A 184 21.08 -8.09 17.89
CA LYS A 184 22.48 -7.69 17.88
C LYS A 184 23.29 -8.55 16.91
N GLU A 185 23.14 -9.87 16.97
CA GLU A 185 23.82 -10.79 16.06
C GLU A 185 23.40 -10.54 14.61
N LEU A 186 22.09 -10.47 14.34
CA LEU A 186 21.57 -10.24 12.99
C LEU A 186 22.05 -8.90 12.39
N SER A 187 22.27 -7.88 13.21
CA SER A 187 22.77 -6.56 12.76
C SER A 187 24.21 -6.58 12.24
N ILE A 188 25.02 -7.56 12.67
CA ILE A 188 26.40 -7.76 12.20
C ILE A 188 26.40 -8.17 10.73
N PHE A 189 25.42 -8.98 10.31
CA PHE A 189 25.27 -9.42 8.92
C PHE A 189 25.06 -8.28 7.93
N THR A 190 25.33 -8.52 6.64
CA THR A 190 25.07 -7.53 5.59
C THR A 190 23.58 -7.28 5.44
N ALA A 191 23.20 -6.10 4.91
CA ALA A 191 21.80 -5.77 4.62
C ALA A 191 21.08 -6.84 3.77
N TRP A 192 21.78 -7.43 2.80
CA TRP A 192 21.26 -8.54 2.00
C TRP A 192 21.03 -9.81 2.82
N LYS A 193 21.88 -10.10 3.80
CA LYS A 193 21.70 -11.24 4.70
C LYS A 193 20.55 -11.02 5.69
N ILE A 194 20.29 -9.78 6.12
CA ILE A 194 19.09 -9.45 6.91
C ILE A 194 17.82 -9.69 6.07
N ARG A 195 17.81 -9.27 4.80
CA ARG A 195 16.71 -9.62 3.87
C ARG A 195 16.53 -11.13 3.70
N HIS A 196 17.63 -11.88 3.62
CA HIS A 196 17.55 -13.33 3.54
C HIS A 196 17.00 -13.97 4.83
N PHE A 197 17.27 -13.38 6.00
CA PHE A 197 16.64 -13.80 7.25
C PHE A 197 15.13 -13.55 7.20
N GLU A 198 14.71 -12.36 6.74
CA GLU A 198 13.30 -12.01 6.56
C GLU A 198 12.58 -12.98 5.61
N GLU A 199 13.19 -13.32 4.47
CA GLU A 199 12.68 -14.34 3.55
C GLU A 199 12.51 -15.71 4.22
N THR A 200 13.50 -16.14 5.00
CA THR A 200 13.42 -17.43 5.71
C THR A 200 12.33 -17.40 6.77
N LEU A 201 12.27 -16.37 7.62
CA LEU A 201 11.23 -16.22 8.65
C LEU A 201 9.84 -16.23 8.03
N SER A 202 9.63 -15.36 7.03
CA SER A 202 8.37 -15.26 6.29
C SER A 202 7.93 -16.61 5.73
N TYR A 203 8.86 -17.36 5.14
CA TYR A 203 8.56 -18.67 4.57
C TYR A 203 8.22 -19.72 5.63
N LYS A 204 8.94 -19.76 6.77
CA LYS A 204 8.61 -20.70 7.86
C LYS A 204 7.22 -20.40 8.43
N LEU A 205 6.86 -19.12 8.60
CA LEU A 205 5.51 -18.73 9.02
C LEU A 205 4.45 -19.10 7.99
N PHE A 206 4.72 -18.88 6.70
CA PHE A 206 3.86 -19.28 5.59
C PHE A 206 3.59 -20.80 5.57
N LEU A 207 4.59 -21.63 5.86
CA LEU A 207 4.43 -23.09 5.91
C LEU A 207 3.46 -23.54 7.02
N LEU A 208 3.36 -22.79 8.12
CA LEU A 208 2.43 -23.06 9.22
C LEU A 208 1.06 -22.41 8.99
N ASP A 209 0.89 -21.60 7.94
CA ASP A 209 -0.38 -20.96 7.58
C ASP A 209 -1.33 -21.98 6.95
N THR A 210 -1.89 -22.88 7.76
CA THR A 210 -2.88 -23.86 7.29
C THR A 210 -4.05 -23.93 8.24
N GLU A 211 -5.20 -24.34 7.71
CA GLU A 211 -6.42 -24.55 8.48
C GLU A 211 -6.22 -25.54 9.64
N GLU A 212 -5.46 -26.62 9.41
CA GLU A 212 -5.19 -27.63 10.43
C GLU A 212 -4.38 -27.08 11.60
N HIS A 213 -3.41 -26.19 11.35
CA HIS A 213 -2.68 -25.51 12.42
C HIS A 213 -3.57 -24.49 13.14
N ALA A 214 -4.39 -23.75 12.39
CA ALA A 214 -5.30 -22.74 12.94
C ALA A 214 -6.38 -23.34 13.86
N LYS A 215 -6.84 -24.55 13.57
CA LYS A 215 -7.75 -25.33 14.44
C LYS A 215 -7.13 -25.72 15.78
N GLU A 216 -5.81 -25.65 15.89
CA GLU A 216 -5.06 -26.19 17.00
C GLU A 216 -4.39 -25.09 17.86
N ILE A 217 -4.78 -23.81 17.79
CA ILE A 217 -4.14 -22.75 18.60
C ILE A 217 -4.73 -22.51 20.00
N GLY A 218 -5.84 -23.16 20.36
CA GLY A 218 -6.47 -23.00 21.68
C GLY A 218 -7.76 -22.20 21.65
N GLU A 219 -7.94 -21.23 22.56
CA GLU A 219 -9.18 -20.46 22.77
C GLU A 219 -9.70 -19.81 21.49
N TYR A 220 -8.80 -19.25 20.68
CA TYR A 220 -9.10 -18.54 19.44
C TYR A 220 -8.96 -19.41 18.20
N CYS A 221 -9.08 -20.74 18.32
CA CYS A 221 -8.90 -21.63 17.19
C CYS A 221 -9.91 -21.42 16.06
N PHE A 222 -9.46 -21.72 14.85
CA PHE A 222 -10.30 -21.63 13.67
C PHE A 222 -11.45 -22.65 13.74
N SER A 223 -12.67 -22.17 13.54
CA SER A 223 -13.87 -22.98 13.42
C SER A 223 -14.85 -22.29 12.49
N GLU A 224 -15.44 -23.02 11.55
CA GLU A 224 -16.44 -22.49 10.60
C GLU A 224 -17.65 -21.86 11.30
N GLN A 225 -17.89 -22.22 12.57
CA GLN A 225 -19.06 -21.82 13.34
C GLN A 225 -18.73 -20.76 14.40
N ASN A 226 -17.45 -20.44 14.62
CA ASN A 226 -17.00 -19.53 15.68
C ASN A 226 -16.41 -18.24 15.10
N GLN A 227 -16.95 -17.09 15.51
CA GLN A 227 -16.48 -15.77 15.06
C GLN A 227 -15.25 -15.25 15.83
N ALA A 228 -14.75 -16.01 16.81
CA ALA A 228 -13.63 -15.58 17.66
C ALA A 228 -12.24 -15.71 16.99
N PHE A 229 -12.12 -16.33 15.82
CA PHE A 229 -10.82 -16.49 15.16
C PHE A 229 -10.22 -15.14 14.75
N SER A 230 -9.03 -14.83 15.27
CA SER A 230 -8.25 -13.65 14.89
C SER A 230 -7.08 -14.07 13.99
N PRO A 231 -7.01 -13.56 12.75
CA PRO A 231 -5.87 -13.78 11.86
C PRO A 231 -4.53 -13.37 12.48
N ASP A 232 -4.50 -12.30 13.28
CA ASP A 232 -3.30 -11.79 13.93
C ASP A 232 -2.83 -12.73 15.05
N LEU A 233 -3.75 -13.18 15.91
CA LEU A 233 -3.38 -14.12 16.99
C LEU A 233 -2.84 -15.44 16.41
N PHE A 234 -3.38 -15.90 15.28
CA PHE A 234 -2.83 -17.07 14.59
C PHE A 234 -1.42 -16.82 14.03
N LEU A 235 -1.15 -15.63 13.48
CA LEU A 235 0.20 -15.25 13.07
C LEU A 235 1.16 -15.25 14.27
N TYR A 236 0.72 -14.74 15.42
CA TYR A 236 1.57 -14.65 16.62
C TYR A 236 1.80 -16.03 17.26
N ALA A 237 0.84 -16.95 17.17
CA ALA A 237 1.01 -18.34 17.53
C ALA A 237 2.05 -19.05 16.63
N ARG A 238 2.02 -18.79 15.31
CA ARG A 238 3.06 -19.30 14.39
C ARG A 238 4.44 -18.72 14.71
N CYS A 239 4.51 -17.45 15.13
CA CYS A 239 5.75 -16.84 15.62
C CYS A 239 6.28 -17.56 16.85
N ALA A 240 5.42 -17.88 17.83
CA ALA A 240 5.82 -18.66 19.00
C ALA A 240 6.42 -20.02 18.63
N VAL A 241 5.83 -20.73 17.65
CA VAL A 241 6.37 -22.00 17.15
C VAL A 241 7.80 -21.84 16.61
N VAL A 242 8.02 -20.87 15.72
CA VAL A 242 9.35 -20.61 15.15
C VAL A 242 10.34 -20.18 16.24
N ALA A 243 9.92 -19.34 17.18
CA ALA A 243 10.76 -18.85 18.28
C ALA A 243 11.24 -19.95 19.23
N ARG A 244 10.50 -21.07 19.36
CA ARG A 244 10.92 -22.25 20.14
C ARG A 244 11.98 -23.11 19.45
N GLY A 245 12.32 -22.79 18.20
CA GLY A 245 13.44 -23.38 17.48
C GLY A 245 13.07 -24.55 16.56
N GLN A 246 14.10 -25.08 15.92
CA GLN A 246 13.96 -26.00 14.77
C GLN A 246 13.15 -27.27 15.09
N GLU A 247 13.46 -27.95 16.20
CA GLU A 247 12.80 -29.22 16.54
C GLU A 247 11.29 -29.05 16.80
N VAL A 248 10.93 -27.94 17.46
CA VAL A 248 9.52 -27.61 17.74
C VAL A 248 8.81 -27.26 16.43
N PHE A 249 9.43 -26.42 15.60
CA PHE A 249 8.91 -26.07 14.28
C PHE A 249 8.65 -27.30 13.41
N GLU A 250 9.65 -28.18 13.22
CA GLU A 250 9.52 -29.38 12.39
C GLU A 250 8.50 -30.38 12.96
N GLY A 251 8.47 -30.51 14.29
CA GLY A 251 7.52 -31.37 15.00
C GLY A 251 6.07 -30.93 14.84
N ILE A 252 5.82 -29.62 14.81
CA ILE A 252 4.48 -29.04 14.61
C ILE A 252 4.11 -29.02 13.14
N LEU A 253 5.03 -28.63 12.25
CA LEU A 253 4.82 -28.62 10.80
C LEU A 253 4.36 -29.99 10.28
N SER A 254 4.89 -31.07 10.86
CA SER A 254 4.50 -32.45 10.52
C SER A 254 3.26 -32.96 11.27
N ASN A 255 2.84 -32.30 12.35
CA ASN A 255 1.69 -32.68 13.15
C ASN A 255 1.04 -31.46 13.84
N PRO A 256 0.00 -30.87 13.20
CA PRO A 256 -0.69 -29.69 13.71
C PRO A 256 -1.25 -29.82 15.13
N SER A 257 -1.62 -31.02 15.58
CA SER A 257 -2.13 -31.24 16.95
C SER A 257 -1.13 -30.89 18.06
N LYS A 258 0.16 -30.72 17.71
CA LYS A 258 1.22 -30.28 18.63
C LYS A 258 1.35 -28.76 18.73
N MET A 259 0.53 -27.98 18.02
CA MET A 259 0.53 -26.52 18.12
C MET A 259 0.54 -26.05 19.58
N LEU A 260 1.32 -25.00 19.85
CA LEU A 260 1.42 -24.39 21.16
C LEU A 260 0.08 -23.69 21.45
N LYS A 261 -0.68 -24.23 22.41
CA LYS A 261 -1.99 -23.67 22.79
C LYS A 261 -1.80 -22.36 23.52
N ASP A 262 -2.59 -21.36 23.18
CA ASP A 262 -2.71 -20.08 23.90
C ASP A 262 -1.33 -19.42 24.14
N THR A 263 -0.43 -19.53 23.16
CA THR A 263 0.94 -19.05 23.23
C THR A 263 1.25 -18.20 22.00
N GLU A 264 1.76 -16.99 22.23
CA GLU A 264 2.04 -15.99 21.20
C GLU A 264 3.46 -15.44 21.37
N PHE A 265 4.04 -14.89 20.29
CA PHE A 265 5.35 -14.22 20.34
C PHE A 265 5.51 -13.25 19.16
N GLU A 266 4.67 -12.21 19.11
CA GLU A 266 4.60 -11.22 18.01
C GLU A 266 5.95 -10.58 17.71
N ILE A 267 6.74 -10.29 18.75
CA ILE A 267 8.00 -9.54 18.63
C ILE A 267 8.98 -10.17 17.63
N LEU A 268 8.86 -11.46 17.31
CA LEU A 268 9.68 -12.15 16.33
C LEU A 268 9.67 -11.46 14.96
N LEU A 269 8.51 -10.90 14.56
CA LEU A 269 8.34 -10.17 13.30
C LEU A 269 9.21 -8.92 13.22
N SER A 270 9.66 -8.39 14.37
CA SER A 270 10.49 -7.19 14.43
C SER A 270 12.00 -7.43 14.32
N LEU A 271 12.46 -8.70 14.29
CA LEU A 271 13.90 -9.02 14.29
C LEU A 271 14.65 -8.35 13.14
N SER A 272 14.17 -8.51 11.90
CA SER A 272 14.83 -7.95 10.71
C SER A 272 14.83 -6.43 10.71
N SER A 273 13.69 -5.80 11.05
CA SER A 273 13.55 -4.35 11.03
C SER A 273 14.41 -3.69 12.10
N LYS A 274 14.42 -4.22 13.33
CA LYS A 274 15.29 -3.74 14.42
C LYS A 274 16.77 -3.95 14.11
N ALA A 275 17.16 -5.12 13.61
CA ALA A 275 18.55 -5.40 13.25
C ALA A 275 19.04 -4.49 12.11
N TYR A 276 18.20 -4.24 11.11
CA TYR A 276 18.52 -3.34 10.02
C TYR A 276 18.62 -1.88 10.47
N TYR A 277 17.70 -1.43 11.32
CA TYR A 277 17.75 -0.09 11.91
C TYR A 277 19.04 0.09 12.73
N LEU A 278 19.37 -0.88 13.60
CA LEU A 278 20.63 -0.87 14.35
C LEU A 278 21.86 -0.78 13.43
N LYS A 279 21.80 -1.45 12.26
CA LYS A 279 22.88 -1.44 11.28
C LYS A 279 22.98 -0.14 10.46
N LYS A 280 21.84 0.46 10.08
CA LYS A 280 21.76 1.48 9.02
C LYS A 280 21.22 2.84 9.49
N GLY A 281 20.64 2.91 10.69
CA GLY A 281 19.97 4.09 11.22
C GLY A 281 18.74 4.52 10.40
N LYS A 282 18.10 3.60 9.68
CA LYS A 282 16.93 3.87 8.85
C LYS A 282 16.00 2.67 8.80
N GLU A 283 14.75 2.92 8.40
CA GLU A 283 13.70 1.90 8.31
C GLU A 283 14.03 0.79 7.31
N PHE A 284 13.50 -0.40 7.60
CA PHE A 284 13.69 -1.59 6.80
C PHE A 284 12.56 -1.75 5.79
N GLU A 285 12.72 -1.10 4.64
CA GLU A 285 11.82 -1.27 3.50
C GLU A 285 12.21 -2.54 2.72
N TYR A 286 11.53 -3.64 3.03
CA TYR A 286 11.68 -4.90 2.32
C TYR A 286 10.39 -5.72 2.36
N GLU A 287 9.95 -6.15 1.18
CA GLU A 287 8.84 -7.08 1.02
C GLU A 287 9.41 -8.46 0.69
N SER A 288 9.00 -9.50 1.43
CA SER A 288 9.45 -10.88 1.22
C SER A 288 8.76 -11.53 0.03
N GLY A 289 9.28 -12.67 -0.43
CA GLY A 289 8.67 -13.45 -1.52
C GLY A 289 7.48 -14.31 -1.10
N CYS A 290 7.20 -14.43 0.19
CA CYS A 290 5.99 -15.07 0.73
C CYS A 290 5.44 -14.14 1.80
N SER A 291 4.15 -13.83 1.74
CA SER A 291 3.51 -13.14 2.86
C SER A 291 3.37 -14.09 4.05
N TYR A 292 3.79 -13.66 5.23
CA TYR A 292 3.55 -14.39 6.48
C TYR A 292 2.12 -14.20 6.99
N GLU A 293 1.37 -13.22 6.46
CA GLU A 293 0.00 -12.94 6.87
C GLU A 293 -0.89 -14.17 6.75
N THR A 294 -1.82 -14.32 7.69
CA THR A 294 -2.76 -15.43 7.71
C THR A 294 -3.60 -15.46 6.42
N PHE A 295 -3.88 -16.67 5.92
CA PHE A 295 -4.52 -16.95 4.62
C PHE A 295 -3.67 -16.64 3.38
N SER A 296 -2.38 -16.38 3.53
CA SER A 296 -1.47 -16.19 2.40
C SER A 296 -1.14 -17.52 1.70
N ASN A 297 -1.06 -18.62 2.45
CA ASN A 297 -0.87 -19.96 1.90
C ASN A 297 -2.21 -20.54 1.43
N LYS A 298 -2.66 -20.12 0.24
CA LYS A 298 -3.96 -20.54 -0.32
C LYS A 298 -4.13 -22.07 -0.42
N GLU A 299 -3.04 -22.80 -0.63
CA GLU A 299 -3.08 -24.28 -0.65
C GLU A 299 -3.34 -24.85 0.75
N GLY A 300 -2.75 -24.26 1.81
CA GLY A 300 -2.99 -24.65 3.21
C GLY A 300 -4.41 -24.37 3.72
N TRP A 301 -5.23 -23.66 2.95
CA TRP A 301 -6.60 -23.28 3.30
C TRP A 301 -7.65 -23.77 2.30
N SER A 302 -7.28 -24.65 1.36
CA SER A 302 -8.16 -25.09 0.27
C SER A 302 -9.39 -25.91 0.70
N ASN A 303 -9.47 -26.33 1.97
CA ASN A 303 -10.66 -27.00 2.52
C ASN A 303 -11.70 -26.00 3.07
N THR A 304 -11.34 -24.72 3.22
CA THR A 304 -12.16 -23.65 3.80
C THR A 304 -12.56 -22.56 2.78
N LEU A 305 -11.77 -22.38 1.71
CA LEU A 305 -11.96 -21.35 0.66
C LEU A 305 -12.49 -21.95 -0.65
#